data_AF-A0A1Y1R8X5-F1
#
_entry.id   AF-A0A1Y1R8X5-F1
#
_cell.length_a   1.000
_cell.length_b   1.000
_cell.length_c   1.000
_cell.angle_alpha   90.00
_cell.angle_beta   90.00
_cell.angle_gamma   90.00
#
_symmetry.space_group_name_H-M   'P 1'
#
loop_
_entity.id
_entity.type
_entity.pdbx_description
1 polymer ?
#
loop_
_entity_poly.entity_id
_entity_poly.type
_entity_poly.pdbx_seq_one_letter_code
_entity_poly.pdbx_strand_id
1 'polypeptide(L)'
;MCKRHDEFGELGRDFDVMAEQLERLDQHKLQLLRNVSHELRSPLTRLQLSLALARNKTIGQAEIEHDRIEREIGRLDEMIGRIILWSKMLTATSAEQTESFRLNDTVKMLVEDADFEAGAKNRSVELIHCDECTVQGNKNWLSSAIENII
;
A
#
# COMPACT_ATOMS: atom_id res chain seq x y z
N MET A 1 34.70 20.93 -39.02
CA MET A 1 34.78 21.31 -37.59
C MET A 1 33.36 21.59 -37.14
N CYS A 2 32.74 21.07 -36.09
CA CYS A 2 33.16 20.33 -34.91
C CYS A 2 31.99 19.37 -34.59
N LYS A 3 32.16 18.05 -34.70
CA LYS A 3 31.10 17.03 -34.43
C LYS A 3 31.42 16.17 -33.20
N ARG A 4 32.55 16.47 -32.55
CA ARG A 4 33.18 15.66 -31.50
C ARG A 4 32.86 16.17 -30.08
N HIS A 5 32.19 17.30 -29.97
CA HIS A 5 31.76 17.89 -28.69
C HIS A 5 30.31 17.59 -28.33
N ASP A 6 29.50 17.11 -29.30
CA ASP A 6 28.08 16.85 -29.06
C ASP A 6 27.84 15.45 -28.45
N GLU A 7 28.51 14.40 -28.91
CA GLU A 7 28.34 13.03 -28.40
C GLU A 7 28.77 12.88 -26.93
N PHE A 8 29.85 13.56 -26.52
CA PHE A 8 30.28 13.58 -25.11
C PHE A 8 29.36 14.44 -24.23
N GLY A 9 28.79 15.51 -24.79
CA GLY A 9 27.79 16.32 -24.10
C GLY A 9 26.45 15.60 -23.95
N GLU A 10 26.08 14.77 -24.93
CA GLU A 10 24.89 13.93 -24.89
C GLU A 10 25.05 12.78 -23.89
N LEU A 11 26.21 12.12 -23.88
CA LEU A 11 26.56 11.12 -22.85
C LEU A 11 26.61 11.73 -21.44
N GLY A 12 27.11 12.96 -21.30
CA GLY A 12 27.11 13.68 -20.03
C GLY A 12 25.69 13.94 -19.52
N ARG A 13 24.79 14.38 -20.40
CA ARG A 13 23.37 14.56 -20.05
C ARG A 13 22.69 13.24 -19.70
N ASP A 14 22.97 12.16 -20.43
CA ASP A 14 22.42 10.84 -20.12
C ASP A 14 22.94 10.33 -18.77
N PHE A 15 24.22 10.58 -18.45
CA PHE A 15 24.81 10.25 -17.16
C PHE A 15 24.18 11.06 -16.02
N ASP A 16 23.98 12.37 -16.22
CA ASP A 16 23.31 13.23 -15.24
C ASP A 16 21.86 12.79 -15.00
N VAL A 17 21.13 12.41 -16.07
CA VAL A 17 19.77 11.86 -15.96
C VAL A 17 19.77 10.53 -15.21
N MET A 18 20.72 9.63 -15.48
CA MET A 18 20.87 8.38 -14.74
C MET A 18 21.21 8.62 -13.26
N ALA A 19 22.08 9.58 -12.96
CA ALA A 19 22.45 9.95 -11.60
C ALA A 19 21.26 10.53 -10.82
N GLU A 20 20.48 11.43 -11.45
CA GLU A 20 19.24 11.95 -10.86
C GLU A 20 18.20 10.85 -10.61
N GLN A 21 18.04 9.90 -11.53
CA GLN A 21 17.14 8.76 -11.35
C GLN A 21 17.58 7.88 -10.17
N LEU A 22 18.88 7.62 -10.03
CA LEU A 22 19.43 6.84 -8.93
C LEU A 22 19.23 7.54 -7.58
N GLU A 23 19.47 8.86 -7.53
CA GLU A 23 19.27 9.66 -6.32
C GLU A 23 17.79 9.68 -5.90
N ARG A 24 16.86 9.83 -6.85
CA ARG A 24 15.41 9.73 -6.57
C ARG A 24 15.01 8.37 -6.03
N LEU A 25 15.55 7.28 -6.58
CA LEU A 25 15.28 5.92 -6.10
C LEU A 25 15.76 5.72 -4.65
N ASP A 26 16.95 6.22 -4.30
CA ASP A 26 17.49 6.08 -2.95
C ASP A 26 16.69 6.92 -1.94
N GLN A 27 16.30 8.15 -2.32
CA GLN A 27 15.44 9.00 -1.51
C GLN A 27 14.07 8.35 -1.24
N HIS A 28 13.43 7.77 -2.27
CA HIS A 28 12.17 7.06 -2.12
C HIS A 28 12.30 5.83 -1.20
N LYS A 29 13.40 5.07 -1.31
CA LYS A 29 13.67 3.92 -0.43
C LYS A 29 13.80 4.35 1.03
N LEU A 30 14.55 5.42 1.31
CA LEU A 30 14.71 5.95 2.67
C LEU A 30 13.39 6.45 3.26
N GLN A 31 12.57 7.11 2.44
CA GLN A 31 11.26 7.61 2.86
C GLN A 31 10.28 6.45 3.13
N LEU A 32 10.28 5.40 2.30
CA LEU A 32 9.50 4.19 2.53
C LEU A 32 9.91 3.53 3.86
N LEU A 33 11.21 3.30 4.08
CA LEU A 33 11.71 2.70 5.33
C LEU A 33 11.35 3.51 6.57
N ARG A 34 11.37 4.85 6.46
CA ARG A 34 10.97 5.76 7.55
C ARG A 34 9.49 5.62 7.85
N ASN A 35 8.64 5.66 6.82
CA ASN A 35 7.19 5.51 6.97
C ASN A 35 6.85 4.15 7.58
N VAL A 36 7.42 3.07 7.05
CA VAL A 36 7.31 1.71 7.60
C VAL A 36 7.66 1.68 9.09
N SER A 37 8.78 2.29 9.46
CA SER A 37 9.26 2.29 10.86
C SER A 37 8.32 3.04 11.81
N HIS A 38 7.71 4.14 11.36
CA HIS A 38 6.73 4.88 12.16
C HIS A 38 5.41 4.14 12.29
N GLU A 39 4.94 3.61 11.17
CA GLU A 39 3.70 2.86 11.06
C GLU A 39 3.74 1.57 11.90
N LEU A 40 4.84 0.79 11.88
CA LEU A 40 4.98 -0.43 12.70
C LEU A 40 5.18 -0.16 14.21
N ARG A 41 5.74 0.99 14.59
CA ARG A 41 6.04 1.32 16.01
C ARG A 41 4.78 1.48 16.85
N SER A 42 3.73 2.06 16.26
CA SER A 42 2.43 2.32 16.89
C SER A 42 1.70 1.03 17.33
N PRO A 43 1.41 0.06 16.44
CA PRO A 43 0.83 -1.24 16.82
C PRO A 43 1.76 -2.07 17.71
N LEU A 44 3.08 -2.04 17.50
CA LEU A 44 4.03 -2.76 18.36
C LEU A 44 3.98 -2.27 19.82
N THR A 45 3.85 -0.95 20.02
CA THR A 45 3.71 -0.37 21.36
C THR A 45 2.39 -0.79 22.01
N ARG A 46 1.29 -0.85 21.24
CA ARG A 46 -0.01 -1.36 21.72
C ARG A 46 0.05 -2.83 22.09
N LEU A 47 0.74 -3.66 21.31
CA LEU A 47 1.00 -5.07 21.61
C LEU A 47 1.75 -5.25 22.93
N GLN A 48 2.85 -4.50 23.12
CA GLN A 48 3.64 -4.55 24.34
C GLN A 48 2.81 -4.17 25.57
N LEU A 49 1.96 -3.15 25.44
CA LEU A 49 1.05 -2.73 26.51
C LEU A 49 0.01 -3.81 26.84
N SER A 50 -0.69 -4.36 25.83
CA SER A 50 -1.68 -5.42 26.05
C SER A 50 -1.05 -6.69 26.62
N LEU A 51 0.16 -7.06 26.19
CA LEU A 51 0.89 -8.18 26.77
C LEU A 51 1.28 -7.93 28.24
N ALA A 52 1.71 -6.71 28.58
CA ALA A 52 2.03 -6.34 29.96
C ALA A 52 0.77 -6.35 30.87
N LEU A 53 -0.38 -5.95 30.32
CA LEU A 53 -1.67 -6.02 31.02
C LEU A 53 -2.15 -7.47 31.17
N ALA A 54 -2.02 -8.31 30.14
CA ALA A 54 -2.41 -9.73 30.18
C ALA A 54 -1.67 -10.50 31.28
N ARG A 55 -0.36 -10.27 31.43
CA ARG A 55 0.49 -10.94 32.44
C ARG A 55 0.07 -10.68 33.89
N ASN A 56 -0.66 -9.61 34.16
CA ASN A 56 -1.06 -9.19 35.51
C ASN A 56 -2.54 -9.49 35.83
N LYS A 57 -3.26 -10.21 34.96
CA LYS A 57 -4.70 -10.48 35.11
C LYS A 57 -5.02 -11.96 35.32
N THR A 58 -6.17 -12.24 35.95
CA THR A 58 -6.71 -13.61 36.12
C THR A 58 -7.19 -14.18 34.79
N ILE A 59 -7.28 -15.52 34.67
CA ILE A 59 -7.49 -16.26 33.40
C ILE A 59 -8.62 -15.69 32.53
N GLY A 60 -9.77 -15.32 33.11
CA GLY A 60 -10.90 -14.76 32.33
C GLY A 60 -10.73 -13.32 31.85
N GLN A 61 -9.78 -12.55 32.40
CA GLN A 61 -9.47 -11.19 31.98
C GLN A 61 -8.27 -11.11 31.03
N ALA A 62 -7.49 -12.19 30.95
CA ALA A 62 -6.38 -12.34 30.00
C ALA A 62 -6.89 -12.53 28.56
N GLU A 63 -8.02 -13.22 28.37
CA GLU A 63 -8.67 -13.41 27.06
C GLU A 63 -8.94 -12.08 26.33
N ILE A 64 -9.44 -11.07 27.04
CA ILE A 64 -9.67 -9.73 26.43
C ILE A 64 -8.37 -9.09 25.92
N GLU A 65 -7.26 -9.30 26.63
CA GLU A 65 -5.96 -8.78 26.19
C GLU A 65 -5.34 -9.65 25.09
N HIS A 66 -5.60 -10.96 25.06
CA HIS A 66 -5.25 -11.84 23.95
C HIS A 66 -5.99 -11.42 22.66
N ASP A 67 -7.30 -11.16 22.72
CA ASP A 67 -8.07 -10.64 21.58
C ASP A 67 -7.55 -9.27 21.08
N ARG A 68 -7.00 -8.45 21.99
CA ARG A 68 -6.35 -7.18 21.62
C ARG A 68 -5.02 -7.42 20.91
N ILE A 69 -4.22 -8.35 21.42
CA ILE A 69 -2.94 -8.76 20.82
C ILE A 69 -3.18 -9.30 19.40
N GLU A 70 -4.15 -10.20 19.23
CA GLU A 70 -4.46 -10.80 17.93
C GLU A 70 -4.90 -9.74 16.90
N ARG A 71 -5.73 -8.78 17.29
CA ARG A 71 -6.11 -7.65 16.42
C ARG A 71 -4.94 -6.76 16.02
N GLU A 72 -3.99 -6.50 16.92
CA GLU A 72 -2.82 -5.71 16.57
C GLU A 72 -1.82 -6.49 15.68
N ILE A 73 -1.74 -7.81 15.82
CA ILE A 73 -1.00 -8.67 14.88
C ILE A 73 -1.64 -8.60 13.49
N GLY A 74 -2.97 -8.71 13.38
CA GLY A 74 -3.67 -8.57 12.11
C GLY A 74 -3.42 -7.21 11.44
N ARG A 75 -3.44 -6.12 12.22
CA ARG A 75 -3.09 -4.78 11.72
C ARG A 75 -1.65 -4.69 11.20
N LEU A 76 -0.69 -5.29 11.91
CA LEU A 76 0.69 -5.35 11.44
C LEU A 76 0.81 -6.09 10.10
N ASP A 77 0.08 -7.19 9.93
CA ASP A 77 0.09 -7.99 8.70
C ASP A 77 -0.48 -7.21 7.51
N GLU A 78 -1.60 -6.49 7.71
CA GLU A 78 -2.18 -5.60 6.70
C GLU A 78 -1.18 -4.50 6.28
N MET A 79 -0.50 -3.89 7.25
CA MET A 79 0.50 -2.85 6.98
C MET A 79 1.71 -3.39 6.22
N ILE A 80 2.19 -4.59 6.57
CA ILE A 80 3.26 -5.28 5.82
C ILE A 80 2.81 -5.55 4.39
N GLY A 81 1.56 -6.00 4.18
CA GLY A 81 0.96 -6.20 2.86
C GLY A 81 1.01 -4.92 2.01
N ARG A 82 0.60 -3.79 2.58
CA ARG A 82 0.65 -2.47 1.90
C ARG A 82 2.07 -2.05 1.52
N ILE A 83 3.05 -2.29 2.40
CA ILE A 83 4.46 -1.98 2.14
C ILE A 83 5.01 -2.81 0.97
N ILE A 84 4.70 -4.10 0.94
CA ILE A 84 5.11 -4.98 -0.16
C ILE A 84 4.46 -4.52 -1.47
N LEU A 85 3.19 -4.13 -1.44
CA LEU A 85 2.49 -3.61 -2.61
C LEU A 85 3.13 -2.31 -3.14
N TRP A 86 3.44 -1.36 -2.25
CA TRP A 86 4.14 -0.13 -2.64
C TRP A 86 5.54 -0.38 -3.18
N SER A 87 6.29 -1.30 -2.57
CA SER A 87 7.61 -1.71 -3.06
C SER A 87 7.52 -2.25 -4.49
N LYS A 88 6.52 -3.10 -4.78
CA LYS A 88 6.25 -3.61 -6.14
C LYS A 88 5.85 -2.50 -7.10
N MET A 89 5.08 -1.50 -6.67
CA MET A 89 4.72 -0.35 -7.51
C MET A 89 5.92 0.52 -7.87
N LEU A 90 6.84 0.72 -6.92
CA LEU A 90 8.06 1.51 -7.14
C LEU A 90 9.06 0.83 -8.09
N THR A 91 9.07 -0.51 -8.13
CA THR A 91 9.97 -1.29 -9.00
C THR A 91 9.35 -1.69 -10.33
N ALA A 92 8.02 -1.61 -10.47
CA ALA A 92 7.34 -1.93 -11.71
C ALA A 92 7.57 -0.83 -12.76
N THR A 93 8.33 -1.18 -13.79
CA THR A 93 8.44 -0.39 -15.02
C THR A 93 7.05 -0.26 -15.65
N SER A 94 6.60 0.98 -15.87
CA SER A 94 5.20 1.35 -16.22
C SER A 94 4.63 0.70 -17.49
N ALA A 95 5.44 -0.04 -18.25
CA ALA A 95 5.07 -0.62 -19.54
C ALA A 95 4.49 -2.05 -19.48
N GLU A 96 4.71 -2.82 -18.41
CA GLU A 96 4.51 -4.29 -18.48
C GLU A 96 3.11 -4.81 -18.05
N GLN A 97 2.21 -3.96 -17.56
CA GLN A 97 0.93 -4.44 -16.99
C GLN A 97 -0.26 -3.52 -17.29
N THR A 98 -0.38 -3.01 -18.52
CA THR A 98 -1.57 -2.29 -18.96
C THR A 98 -2.51 -3.21 -19.72
N GLU A 99 -3.73 -3.40 -19.20
CA GLU A 99 -4.81 -4.13 -19.86
C GLU A 99 -6.06 -3.25 -19.97
N SER A 100 -6.91 -3.56 -20.95
CA SER A 100 -8.23 -2.93 -21.07
C SER A 100 -9.24 -3.74 -20.26
N PHE A 101 -9.91 -3.12 -19.30
CA PHE A 101 -10.89 -3.80 -18.44
C PHE A 101 -12.05 -2.89 -18.04
N ARG A 102 -13.17 -3.51 -17.67
CA ARG A 102 -14.38 -2.83 -17.21
C ARG A 102 -14.22 -2.43 -15.75
N LEU A 103 -14.11 -1.13 -15.49
CA LEU A 103 -13.92 -0.58 -14.15
C LEU A 103 -15.16 -0.80 -13.26
N ASN A 104 -16.36 -0.77 -13.87
CA ASN A 104 -17.61 -1.00 -13.17
C ASN A 104 -17.69 -2.37 -12.48
N ASP A 105 -17.14 -3.42 -13.10
CA ASP A 105 -17.15 -4.76 -12.52
C ASP A 105 -16.21 -4.84 -11.32
N THR A 106 -15.05 -4.18 -11.42
CA THR A 106 -14.09 -4.05 -10.31
C THR A 106 -14.69 -3.26 -9.14
N VAL A 107 -15.32 -2.11 -9.40
CA VAL A 107 -15.92 -1.26 -8.35
C VAL A 107 -17.05 -1.99 -7.62
N LYS A 108 -17.91 -2.72 -8.35
CA LYS A 108 -18.99 -3.51 -7.72
C LYS A 108 -18.45 -4.55 -6.76
N MET A 109 -17.45 -5.32 -7.19
CA MET A 109 -16.78 -6.32 -6.35
C MET A 109 -16.19 -5.68 -5.08
N LEU A 110 -15.47 -4.57 -5.22
CA LEU A 110 -14.86 -3.88 -4.07
C LEU A 110 -15.89 -3.32 -3.08
N VAL A 111 -17.02 -2.82 -3.57
CA VAL A 111 -18.10 -2.33 -2.70
C VAL A 111 -18.78 -3.48 -1.96
N GLU A 112 -18.99 -4.62 -2.61
CA GLU A 112 -19.54 -5.82 -1.95
C GLU A 112 -18.62 -6.30 -0.82
N ASP A 113 -17.31 -6.36 -1.06
CA ASP A 113 -16.31 -6.72 -0.05
C ASP A 113 -16.29 -5.70 1.11
N ALA A 114 -16.30 -4.41 0.78
CA ALA A 114 -16.29 -3.33 1.78
C ALA A 114 -17.58 -3.29 2.62
N ASP A 115 -18.75 -3.56 2.03
CA ASP A 115 -20.02 -3.63 2.77
C ASP A 115 -20.02 -4.82 3.75
N PHE A 116 -19.49 -5.97 3.32
CA PHE A 116 -19.33 -7.13 4.18
C PHE A 116 -18.45 -6.82 5.40
N GLU A 117 -17.31 -6.16 5.21
CA GLU A 117 -16.43 -5.74 6.31
C GLU A 117 -17.05 -4.65 7.20
N ALA A 118 -17.78 -3.71 6.59
CA ALA A 118 -18.48 -2.65 7.31
C ALA A 118 -19.60 -3.22 8.19
N GLY A 119 -20.28 -4.27 7.73
CA GLY A 119 -21.33 -4.98 8.47
C GLY A 119 -20.84 -5.50 9.81
N ALA A 120 -19.60 -6.01 9.89
CA ALA A 120 -18.97 -6.44 11.14
C ALA A 120 -18.81 -5.28 12.17
N LYS A 121 -18.88 -4.02 11.71
CA LYS A 121 -18.77 -2.80 12.52
C LYS A 121 -20.11 -2.06 12.64
N ASN A 122 -21.25 -2.68 12.29
CA ASN A 122 -22.57 -2.03 12.20
C ASN A 122 -22.56 -0.78 11.30
N ARG A 123 -21.84 -0.86 10.17
CA ARG A 123 -21.81 0.14 9.11
C ARG A 123 -22.22 -0.52 7.79
N SER A 124 -22.52 0.28 6.78
CA SER A 124 -22.84 -0.20 5.44
C SER A 124 -22.17 0.66 4.39
N VAL A 125 -21.86 0.06 3.25
CA VAL A 125 -21.32 0.71 2.06
C VAL A 125 -22.28 0.44 0.91
N GLU A 126 -22.74 1.50 0.24
CA GLU A 126 -23.70 1.40 -0.85
C GLU A 126 -23.16 2.06 -2.12
N LEU A 127 -23.25 1.35 -3.25
CA LEU A 127 -22.92 1.89 -4.56
C LEU A 127 -24.11 2.68 -5.12
N ILE A 128 -24.08 4.00 -4.98
CA ILE A 128 -25.17 4.89 -5.42
C ILE A 128 -25.29 4.94 -6.95
N HIS A 129 -24.16 5.01 -7.66
CA HIS A 129 -24.12 5.14 -9.11
C HIS A 129 -22.85 4.52 -9.69
N CYS A 130 -22.98 3.84 -10.84
CA CYS A 130 -21.84 3.22 -11.52
C CYS A 130 -22.12 3.11 -13.03
N ASP A 131 -21.56 4.04 -13.80
CA ASP A 131 -21.62 3.99 -15.25
C ASP A 131 -20.68 2.92 -15.82
N GLU A 132 -21.05 2.36 -16.97
CA GLU A 132 -20.15 1.47 -17.70
C GLU A 132 -18.92 2.25 -18.18
N CYS A 133 -17.76 1.90 -17.62
CA CYS A 133 -16.51 2.57 -17.92
C CYS A 133 -15.43 1.51 -18.20
N THR A 134 -14.79 1.60 -19.36
CA THR A 134 -13.65 0.76 -19.71
C THR A 134 -12.40 1.61 -19.64
N VAL A 135 -11.40 1.13 -18.92
CA VAL A 135 -10.13 1.85 -18.71
C VAL A 135 -8.96 0.99 -19.17
N GLN A 136 -7.90 1.63 -19.63
CA GLN A 136 -6.63 0.99 -19.94
C GLN A 136 -5.65 1.27 -18.80
N GLY A 137 -5.23 0.22 -18.10
CA GLY A 137 -4.44 0.39 -16.88
C GLY A 137 -4.05 -0.93 -16.25
N ASN A 138 -3.34 -0.86 -15.13
CA ASN A 138 -3.11 -2.02 -14.29
C ASN A 138 -4.33 -2.24 -13.40
N LYS A 139 -5.08 -3.32 -13.65
CA LYS A 139 -6.29 -3.64 -12.90
C LYS A 139 -6.03 -3.73 -11.39
N ASN A 140 -4.99 -4.43 -10.98
CA ASN A 140 -4.66 -4.61 -9.56
C ASN A 140 -4.36 -3.29 -8.85
N TRP A 141 -3.70 -2.36 -9.53
CA TRP A 141 -3.35 -1.06 -8.95
C TRP A 141 -4.56 -0.16 -8.79
N LEU A 142 -5.42 -0.12 -9.82
CA LEU A 142 -6.67 0.63 -9.76
C LEU A 142 -7.62 0.03 -8.71
N SER A 143 -7.71 -1.30 -8.60
CA SER A 143 -8.46 -1.96 -7.53
C SER A 143 -7.98 -1.53 -6.15
N SER A 144 -6.67 -1.63 -5.89
CA SER A 144 -6.12 -1.25 -4.58
C SER A 144 -6.25 0.25 -4.29
N ALA A 145 -6.13 1.12 -5.30
CA ALA A 145 -6.34 2.55 -5.12
C ALA A 145 -7.79 2.87 -4.70
N ILE A 146 -8.77 2.19 -5.29
CA ILE A 146 -10.19 2.35 -4.97
C ILE A 146 -10.48 1.78 -3.57
N GLU A 147 -10.00 0.57 -3.29
CA GLU A 147 -10.14 -0.09 -1.98
C GLU A 147 -9.59 0.75 -0.83
N ASN A 148 -8.49 1.48 -1.04
CA ASN A 148 -7.93 2.36 -0.01
C ASN A 148 -8.78 3.62 0.29
N ILE A 149 -9.72 3.98 -0.59
CA ILE A 149 -10.57 5.17 -0.45
C ILE A 149 -11.92 4.83 0.19
N ILE A 150 -12.45 3.64 -0.11
CA ILE A 150 -13.72 3.13 0.43
C ILE A 150 -13.58 2.84 1.93
#